data_AF-D6YAS4-F1
#
_entry.id   AF-D6YAS4-F1
#
_cell.length_a   1.000
_cell.length_b   1.000
_cell.length_c   1.000
_cell.angle_alpha   90.00
_cell.angle_beta   90.00
_cell.angle_gamma   90.00
#
_symmetry.space_group_name_H-M   'P 1'
#
loop_
_entity.id
_entity.type
_entity.pdbx_description
1 polymer ?
#
loop_
_entity_poly.entity_id
_entity_poly.type
_entity_poly.pdbx_seq_one_letter_code
_entity_poly.pdbx_strand_id
1 'polypeptide(L)'
;MRGVRCFRELSALDDHISGTVPGMSRRSARFWWALALLVSAGGAAHDLFARDEAVGWVTSTHGVCPGWEIHSRMLPLIEVLWRLPVLWYAGLPAVTLGHLASWIAGRYGRPWWGRVACRVLALLLLAVHGTVLAAFTVDLLVGRGCAELWGGGLGVRAILLPALAPALAAACMLVAARPDRRRSGGPVRPAMPG
;
A
#
# COMPACT_ATOMS: atom_id res chain seq x y z
N MET A 1 -7.06 50.68 -1.84
CA MET A 1 -7.61 49.59 -1.00
C MET A 1 -8.45 48.59 -1.82
N ARG A 2 -7.89 48.00 -2.89
CA ARG A 2 -8.59 47.00 -3.75
C ARG A 2 -7.91 45.61 -3.77
N GLY A 3 -6.67 45.48 -3.28
CA GLY A 3 -5.93 44.21 -3.29
C GLY A 3 -6.33 43.17 -2.24
N VAL A 4 -6.97 43.59 -1.14
CA VAL A 4 -7.30 42.67 -0.02
C VAL A 4 -8.51 41.77 -0.33
N ARG A 5 -9.42 42.20 -1.21
CA ARG A 5 -10.58 41.36 -1.61
C ARG A 5 -10.19 40.23 -2.56
N CYS A 6 -9.30 40.50 -3.52
CA CYS A 6 -8.86 39.51 -4.50
C CYS A 6 -8.09 38.35 -3.84
N PHE A 7 -7.30 38.64 -2.80
CA PHE A 7 -6.59 37.59 -2.04
C PHE A 7 -7.54 36.69 -1.23
N ARG A 8 -8.66 37.23 -0.74
CA ARG A 8 -9.67 36.47 0.00
C ARG A 8 -10.50 35.54 -0.89
N GLU A 9 -10.75 35.96 -2.12
CA GLU A 9 -11.45 35.13 -3.11
C GLU A 9 -10.55 34.01 -3.63
N LEU A 10 -9.25 34.28 -3.82
CA LEU A 10 -8.27 33.24 -4.16
C LEU A 10 -8.08 32.21 -3.05
N SER A 11 -8.06 32.61 -1.77
CA SER A 11 -7.99 31.65 -0.66
C SER A 11 -9.26 30.80 -0.52
N ALA A 12 -10.43 31.39 -0.79
CA ALA A 12 -11.70 30.66 -0.76
C ALA A 12 -11.85 29.67 -1.93
N LEU A 13 -11.24 29.96 -3.09
CA LEU A 13 -11.21 29.03 -4.22
C LEU A 13 -10.25 27.86 -3.97
N ASP A 14 -9.12 28.11 -3.31
CA ASP A 14 -8.13 27.08 -2.98
C ASP A 14 -8.66 26.10 -1.90
N ASP A 15 -9.45 26.59 -0.95
CA ASP A 15 -10.20 25.76 0.01
C ASP A 15 -11.30 24.91 -0.67
N HIS A 16 -11.80 25.34 -1.83
CA HIS A 16 -12.85 24.62 -2.56
C HIS A 16 -12.30 23.57 -3.55
N ILE A 17 -11.14 23.84 -4.16
CA ILE A 17 -10.41 22.89 -5.02
C ILE A 17 -9.65 21.86 -4.19
N SER A 18 -9.14 22.26 -3.02
CA SER A 18 -8.62 21.35 -2.00
C SER A 18 -9.76 20.68 -1.26
N GLY A 19 -10.52 19.84 -1.96
CA GLY A 19 -11.51 18.93 -1.37
C GLY A 19 -10.93 18.34 -0.09
N THR A 20 -11.42 18.82 1.04
CA THR A 20 -10.78 18.64 2.34
C THR A 20 -10.75 17.15 2.67
N VAL A 21 -9.64 16.48 2.35
CA VAL A 21 -9.48 15.06 2.69
C VAL A 21 -9.58 14.97 4.22
N PRO A 22 -10.63 14.34 4.76
CA PRO A 22 -10.88 14.39 6.19
C PRO A 22 -9.72 13.71 6.94
N GLY A 23 -9.09 14.47 7.84
CA GLY A 23 -8.07 13.94 8.74
C GLY A 23 -8.63 12.82 9.61
N MET A 24 -7.82 11.81 9.91
CA MET A 24 -8.30 10.55 10.44
C MET A 24 -8.37 10.53 11.98
N SER A 25 -9.47 10.02 12.53
CA SER A 25 -9.64 9.86 13.97
C SER A 25 -8.81 8.68 14.51
N ARG A 26 -8.45 8.71 15.80
CA ARG A 26 -7.72 7.59 16.44
C ARG A 26 -8.47 6.25 16.37
N ARG A 27 -9.81 6.27 16.45
CA ARG A 27 -10.63 5.05 16.34
C ARG A 27 -10.56 4.48 14.92
N SER A 28 -10.66 5.33 13.91
CA SER A 28 -10.51 4.93 12.51
C SER A 28 -9.11 4.39 12.23
N ALA A 29 -8.05 5.05 12.72
CA ALA A 29 -6.69 4.56 12.55
C ALA A 29 -6.47 3.16 13.18
N ARG A 30 -7.05 2.90 14.36
CA ARG A 30 -7.02 1.56 14.99
C ARG A 30 -7.75 0.51 14.16
N PHE A 31 -8.90 0.86 13.60
CA PHE A 31 -9.65 -0.03 12.71
C PHE A 31 -8.83 -0.41 11.48
N TRP A 32 -8.18 0.55 10.81
CA TRP A 32 -7.34 0.27 9.65
C TRP A 32 -6.10 -0.58 9.97
N TRP A 33 -5.51 -0.38 11.15
CA TRP A 33 -4.44 -1.26 11.63
C TRP A 33 -4.92 -2.68 11.91
N ALA A 34 -6.07 -2.83 12.57
CA ALA A 34 -6.67 -4.15 12.80
C ALA A 34 -6.99 -4.85 11.47
N LEU A 35 -7.54 -4.11 10.50
CA LEU A 35 -7.82 -4.64 9.17
C LEU A 35 -6.54 -5.06 8.44
N ALA A 36 -5.48 -4.25 8.48
CA ALA A 36 -4.19 -4.61 7.89
C ALA A 36 -3.63 -5.91 8.48
N LEU A 37 -3.69 -6.04 9.81
CA LEU A 37 -3.24 -7.25 10.52
C LEU A 37 -4.09 -8.47 10.17
N LEU A 38 -5.42 -8.33 10.12
CA LEU A 38 -6.33 -9.42 9.76
C LEU A 38 -6.10 -9.89 8.32
N VAL A 39 -5.95 -8.97 7.38
CA VAL A 39 -5.70 -9.29 5.97
C VAL A 39 -4.36 -10.00 5.80
N SER A 40 -3.29 -9.47 6.40
CA SER A 40 -1.97 -10.15 6.34
C SER A 40 -1.95 -11.47 7.10
N ALA A 41 -2.67 -11.60 8.21
CA ALA A 41 -2.78 -12.87 8.93
C ALA A 41 -3.54 -13.91 8.10
N GLY A 42 -4.60 -13.51 7.39
CA GLY A 42 -5.30 -14.37 6.44
C GLY A 42 -4.40 -14.82 5.29
N GLY A 43 -3.61 -13.90 4.71
CA GLY A 43 -2.60 -14.23 3.70
C GLY A 43 -1.51 -15.17 4.24
N ALA A 44 -1.00 -14.91 5.44
CA ALA A 44 -0.01 -15.77 6.10
C ALA A 44 -0.56 -17.18 6.36
N ALA A 45 -1.82 -17.29 6.81
CA ALA A 45 -2.48 -18.58 6.97
C ALA A 45 -2.61 -19.31 5.63
N HIS A 46 -3.00 -18.60 4.56
CA HIS A 46 -3.03 -19.17 3.22
C HIS A 46 -1.63 -19.68 2.79
N ASP A 47 -0.57 -18.89 2.95
CA ASP A 47 0.81 -19.29 2.61
C ASP A 47 1.33 -20.49 3.43
N LEU A 48 0.81 -20.69 4.63
CA LEU A 48 1.18 -21.79 5.52
C LEU A 48 0.39 -23.07 5.22
N PHE A 49 -0.90 -22.95 4.88
CA PHE A 49 -1.80 -24.09 4.71
C PHE A 49 -2.04 -24.51 3.25
N ALA A 50 -1.72 -23.66 2.28
CA ALA A 50 -1.92 -23.94 0.84
C ALA A 50 -0.68 -24.56 0.15
N ARG A 51 0.33 -25.03 0.90
CA ARG A 51 1.66 -25.41 0.36
C ARG A 51 1.71 -26.67 -0.53
N ASP A 52 0.60 -27.35 -0.79
CA ASP A 52 0.59 -28.62 -1.53
C ASP A 52 0.13 -28.52 -3.00
N GLU A 53 -0.17 -27.34 -3.53
CA GLU A 53 -0.46 -27.21 -4.97
C GLU A 53 0.84 -27.01 -5.77
N ALA A 54 1.44 -28.11 -6.23
CA ALA A 54 2.50 -28.07 -7.23
C ALA A 54 1.93 -27.55 -8.56
N VAL A 55 2.11 -26.24 -8.83
CA VAL A 55 1.64 -25.60 -10.05
C VAL A 55 2.64 -25.84 -11.17
N GLY A 56 2.30 -26.74 -12.09
CA GLY A 56 3.03 -26.91 -13.34
C GLY A 56 2.78 -25.73 -14.28
N TRP A 57 3.86 -25.07 -14.72
CA TRP A 57 3.80 -23.97 -15.68
C TRP A 57 3.56 -24.53 -17.08
N VAL A 58 2.39 -24.26 -17.67
CA VAL A 58 2.15 -24.49 -19.09
C VAL A 58 2.11 -23.14 -19.79
N THR A 59 3.26 -22.67 -20.25
CA THR A 59 3.37 -21.47 -21.09
C THR A 59 3.12 -21.86 -22.54
N SER A 60 1.86 -21.93 -22.95
CA SER A 60 1.48 -22.21 -24.34
C SER A 60 0.68 -21.06 -24.93
N THR A 61 1.30 -19.88 -25.06
CA THR A 61 0.72 -18.79 -25.85
C THR A 61 1.83 -17.97 -26.50
N HIS A 62 1.81 -17.90 -27.82
CA HIS A 62 2.69 -17.05 -28.62
C HIS A 62 2.04 -15.66 -28.69
N GLY A 63 2.65 -14.65 -28.06
CA GLY A 63 2.15 -13.27 -28.08
C GLY A 63 2.94 -12.34 -27.17
N VAL A 64 2.94 -11.04 -27.48
CA VAL A 64 3.59 -10.01 -26.65
C VAL A 64 2.54 -9.45 -25.70
N CYS A 65 2.64 -9.79 -24.41
CA CYS A 65 1.76 -9.30 -23.36
C CYS A 65 2.53 -8.29 -22.48
N PRO A 66 2.16 -7.00 -22.50
CA PRO A 66 2.96 -5.95 -21.90
C PRO A 66 3.13 -6.09 -20.38
N GLY A 67 2.10 -6.55 -19.67
CA GLY A 67 2.18 -6.83 -18.24
C GLY A 67 3.17 -7.93 -17.92
N TRP A 68 3.09 -9.05 -18.64
CA TRP A 68 4.00 -10.19 -18.51
C TRP A 68 5.44 -9.80 -18.82
N GLU A 69 5.67 -9.02 -19.88
CA GLU A 69 7.01 -8.50 -20.24
C GLU A 69 7.60 -7.60 -19.15
N ILE A 70 6.76 -6.77 -18.52
CA ILE A 70 7.19 -5.95 -17.40
C ILE A 70 7.49 -6.83 -16.18
N HIS A 71 6.62 -7.78 -15.86
CA HIS A 71 6.79 -8.69 -14.73
C HIS A 71 8.05 -9.56 -14.86
N SER A 72 8.28 -10.15 -16.03
CA SER A 72 9.44 -11.01 -16.31
C SER A 72 10.77 -10.25 -16.22
N ARG A 73 10.80 -8.97 -16.61
CA ARG A 73 11.96 -8.10 -16.42
C ARG A 73 12.18 -7.71 -14.96
N MET A 74 11.11 -7.64 -14.16
CA MET A 74 11.19 -7.35 -12.73
C MET A 74 11.48 -8.59 -11.87
N LEU A 75 11.30 -9.80 -12.40
CA LEU A 75 11.46 -11.06 -11.67
C LEU A 75 12.77 -11.14 -10.86
N PRO A 76 13.96 -10.79 -11.41
CA PRO A 76 15.21 -10.84 -10.66
C PRO A 76 15.20 -9.92 -9.43
N LEU A 77 14.59 -8.73 -9.54
CA LEU A 77 14.44 -7.81 -8.41
C LEU A 77 13.43 -8.36 -7.39
N ILE A 78 12.31 -8.91 -7.87
CA ILE A 78 11.27 -9.51 -7.01
C ILE A 78 11.85 -10.69 -6.21
N GLU A 79 12.65 -11.56 -6.83
CA GLU A 79 13.33 -12.68 -6.16
C GLU A 79 14.28 -12.21 -5.06
N VAL A 80 15.05 -11.15 -5.30
CA VAL A 80 15.92 -10.55 -4.28
C VAL A 80 15.09 -10.00 -3.12
N LEU A 81 14.00 -9.28 -3.42
CA LEU A 81 13.14 -8.70 -2.40
C LEU A 81 12.41 -9.80 -1.59
N TRP A 82 11.98 -10.89 -2.21
CA TRP A 82 11.37 -12.04 -1.52
C TRP A 82 12.29 -12.71 -0.50
N ARG A 83 13.61 -12.55 -0.62
CA ARG A 83 14.56 -13.03 0.41
C ARG A 83 14.55 -12.18 1.67
N LEU A 84 13.97 -10.98 1.64
CA LEU A 84 13.87 -10.12 2.81
C LEU A 84 12.82 -10.68 3.78
N PRO A 85 13.18 -11.04 5.03
CA PRO A 85 12.23 -11.59 6.00
C PRO A 85 11.05 -10.68 6.29
N VAL A 86 11.21 -9.37 6.07
CA VAL A 86 10.15 -8.38 6.26
C VAL A 86 8.96 -8.59 5.31
N LEU A 87 9.17 -9.25 4.17
CA LEU A 87 8.14 -9.51 3.15
C LEU A 87 7.53 -10.92 3.22
N TRP A 88 8.02 -11.78 4.10
CA TRP A 88 7.51 -13.14 4.22
C TRP A 88 6.07 -13.18 4.72
N TYR A 89 5.39 -14.31 4.47
CA TYR A 89 4.03 -14.60 4.97
C TYR A 89 3.04 -13.47 4.67
N ALA A 90 2.83 -13.18 3.38
CA ALA A 90 1.98 -12.08 2.92
C ALA A 90 2.28 -10.71 3.59
N GLY A 91 3.55 -10.44 3.88
CA GLY A 91 4.00 -9.17 4.48
C GLY A 91 3.64 -8.97 5.95
N LEU A 92 3.22 -10.03 6.67
CA LEU A 92 2.87 -9.94 8.09
C LEU A 92 3.98 -9.30 8.96
N PRO A 93 5.29 -9.61 8.77
CA PRO A 93 6.36 -8.94 9.50
C PRO A 93 6.42 -7.44 9.20
N ALA A 94 6.26 -7.02 7.94
CA ALA A 94 6.19 -5.59 7.59
C ALA A 94 5.02 -4.87 8.27
N VAL A 95 3.82 -5.48 8.27
CA VAL A 95 2.63 -4.88 8.89
C VAL A 95 2.80 -4.74 10.41
N THR A 96 3.30 -5.78 11.07
CA THR A 96 3.53 -5.79 12.52
C THR A 96 4.59 -4.77 12.93
N LEU A 97 5.71 -4.69 12.21
CA LEU A 97 6.75 -3.68 12.44
C LEU A 97 6.23 -2.26 12.19
N GLY A 98 5.45 -2.06 11.13
CA GLY A 98 4.82 -0.77 10.84
C GLY A 98 3.86 -0.34 11.95
N HIS A 99 3.04 -1.27 12.45
CA HIS A 99 2.11 -1.02 13.55
C HIS A 99 2.87 -0.65 14.83
N LEU A 100 3.88 -1.43 15.18
CA LEU A 100 4.69 -1.22 16.38
C LEU A 100 5.44 0.12 16.31
N ALA A 101 6.07 0.42 15.17
CA ALA A 101 6.74 1.71 14.94
C ALA A 101 5.78 2.89 15.10
N SER A 102 4.56 2.79 14.55
CA SER A 102 3.52 3.81 14.71
C SER A 102 3.08 3.96 16.18
N TRP A 103 2.92 2.85 16.91
CA TRP A 103 2.50 2.87 18.30
C TRP A 103 3.57 3.47 19.23
N ILE A 104 4.82 3.03 19.10
CA ILE A 104 5.98 3.54 19.85
C ILE A 104 6.15 5.03 19.56
N ALA A 105 6.20 5.43 18.29
CA ALA A 105 6.32 6.83 17.88
C ALA A 105 5.21 7.72 18.45
N GLY A 106 3.99 7.20 18.54
CA GLY A 106 2.87 7.89 19.18
C GLY A 106 3.06 8.10 20.69
N ARG A 107 3.63 7.11 21.38
CA ARG A 107 3.89 7.15 22.84
C ARG A 107 5.02 8.12 23.20
N TYR A 108 6.05 8.22 22.38
CA TYR A 108 7.19 9.13 22.57
C TYR A 108 6.99 10.53 21.95
N GLY A 109 5.78 10.88 21.51
CA GLY A 109 5.49 12.21 20.96
C GLY A 109 6.16 12.51 19.62
N ARG A 110 6.64 11.47 18.91
CA ARG A 110 7.35 11.56 17.62
C ARG A 110 6.57 10.91 16.46
N PRO A 111 5.29 11.28 16.22
CA PRO A 111 4.42 10.58 15.27
C PRO A 111 4.92 10.60 13.81
N TRP A 112 5.77 11.56 13.45
CA TRP A 112 6.36 11.63 12.11
C TRP A 112 7.20 10.40 11.77
N TRP A 113 8.07 9.95 12.68
CA TRP A 113 8.95 8.80 12.47
C TRP A 113 8.16 7.51 12.22
N GLY A 114 7.10 7.29 13.01
CA GLY A 114 6.21 6.14 12.83
C GLY A 114 5.49 6.15 11.47
N ARG A 115 5.08 7.33 10.98
CA ARG A 115 4.45 7.47 9.66
C ARG A 115 5.43 7.19 8.52
N VAL A 116 6.67 7.69 8.61
CA VAL A 116 7.70 7.45 7.59
C VAL A 116 8.02 5.96 7.51
N ALA A 117 8.29 5.32 8.65
CA ALA A 117 8.56 3.89 8.70
C ALA A 117 7.40 3.07 8.12
N CYS A 118 6.16 3.37 8.50
CA CYS A 118 4.97 2.72 7.97
C CYS A 118 4.84 2.90 6.45
N ARG A 119 5.04 4.12 5.94
CA ARG A 119 4.97 4.39 4.49
C ARG A 119 6.05 3.64 3.72
N VAL A 120 7.28 3.59 4.22
CA VAL A 120 8.36 2.85 3.56
C VAL A 120 8.01 1.37 3.48
N LEU A 121 7.55 0.76 4.58
CA LEU A 121 7.15 -0.65 4.59
C LEU A 121 5.95 -0.93 3.68
N ALA A 122 4.93 -0.06 3.68
CA ALA A 122 3.77 -0.20 2.81
C ALA A 122 4.12 -0.01 1.32
N LEU A 123 5.00 0.94 1.00
CA LEU A 123 5.48 1.14 -0.37
C LEU A 123 6.32 -0.04 -0.84
N LEU A 124 7.12 -0.65 0.03
CA LEU A 124 7.86 -1.87 -0.30
C LEU A 124 6.91 -3.02 -0.63
N LEU A 125 5.86 -3.23 0.18
CA LEU A 125 4.82 -4.22 -0.08
C LEU A 125 4.09 -3.96 -1.41
N LEU A 126 3.73 -2.70 -1.70
CA LEU A 126 3.09 -2.33 -2.97
C LEU A 126 4.03 -2.48 -4.17
N ALA A 127 5.31 -2.15 -4.02
CA ALA A 127 6.28 -2.29 -5.10
C ALA A 127 6.48 -3.75 -5.50
N VAL A 128 6.41 -4.68 -4.53
CA VAL A 128 6.57 -6.11 -4.79
C VAL A 128 5.27 -6.75 -5.23
N HIS A 129 4.19 -6.56 -4.48
CA HIS A 129 2.94 -7.29 -4.72
C HIS A 129 1.96 -6.50 -5.61
N GLY A 130 1.93 -5.18 -5.49
CA GLY A 130 1.06 -4.32 -6.30
C GLY A 130 1.48 -4.24 -7.76
N THR A 131 2.78 -4.32 -8.07
CA THR A 131 3.27 -4.35 -9.45
C THR A 131 2.83 -5.61 -10.19
N VAL A 132 2.83 -6.77 -9.51
CA VAL A 132 2.30 -8.04 -10.05
C VAL A 132 0.81 -7.93 -10.36
N LEU A 133 0.02 -7.41 -9.41
CA LEU A 133 -1.42 -7.18 -9.62
C LEU A 133 -1.67 -6.20 -10.78
N ALA A 134 -0.89 -5.12 -10.86
CA ALA A 134 -1.02 -4.11 -11.92
C ALA A 134 -0.67 -4.69 -13.30
N ALA A 135 0.45 -5.41 -13.39
CA ALA A 135 0.89 -6.08 -14.61
C ALA A 135 -0.16 -7.08 -15.12
N PHE A 136 -0.69 -7.94 -14.25
CA PHE A 136 -1.77 -8.83 -14.60
C PHE A 136 -3.04 -8.07 -15.05
N THR A 137 -3.40 -7.00 -14.34
CA THR A 137 -4.59 -6.21 -14.69
C THR A 137 -4.45 -5.61 -16.10
N VAL A 138 -3.26 -5.11 -16.46
CA VAL A 138 -2.98 -4.62 -17.82
C VAL A 138 -3.20 -5.74 -18.83
N ASP A 139 -2.65 -6.92 -18.60
CA ASP A 139 -2.77 -8.05 -19.52
C ASP A 139 -4.22 -8.57 -19.65
N LEU A 140 -4.98 -8.54 -18.56
CA LEU A 140 -6.40 -8.88 -18.57
C LEU A 140 -7.21 -7.91 -19.45
N LEU A 141 -6.85 -6.62 -19.45
CA LEU A 141 -7.49 -5.59 -20.28
C LEU A 141 -7.09 -5.71 -21.76
N VAL A 142 -5.88 -6.20 -22.06
CA VAL A 142 -5.43 -6.46 -23.44
C VAL A 142 -6.18 -7.63 -24.04
N GLY A 143 -6.37 -8.72 -23.30
CA GLY A 143 -7.21 -9.83 -23.73
C GLY A 143 -7.00 -11.14 -22.98
N ARG A 144 -7.95 -12.07 -23.17
CA ARG A 144 -7.95 -13.37 -22.48
C ARG A 144 -6.70 -14.22 -22.77
N GLY A 145 -6.14 -14.13 -23.97
CA GLY A 145 -4.90 -14.84 -24.33
C GLY A 145 -3.68 -14.39 -23.50
N CYS A 146 -3.64 -13.13 -23.07
CA CYS A 146 -2.59 -12.68 -22.17
C CYS A 146 -2.79 -13.18 -20.73
N ALA A 147 -4.04 -13.30 -20.26
CA ALA A 147 -4.33 -13.90 -18.95
C ALA A 147 -3.96 -15.38 -18.87
N GLU A 148 -4.02 -16.13 -19.98
CA GLU A 148 -3.55 -17.52 -20.04
C GLU A 148 -2.04 -17.64 -19.85
N LEU A 149 -1.28 -16.63 -20.30
CA LEU A 149 0.18 -16.56 -20.14
C LEU A 149 0.60 -16.48 -18.66
N TRP A 150 -0.25 -15.92 -17.81
CA TRP A 150 -0.08 -15.93 -16.36
C TRP A 150 -0.39 -17.28 -15.70
N GLY A 151 -0.76 -18.32 -16.47
CA GLY A 151 -1.16 -19.64 -15.99
C GLY A 151 -2.68 -19.84 -15.93
N GLY A 152 -3.47 -18.97 -16.57
CA GLY A 152 -4.93 -19.05 -16.58
C GLY A 152 -5.54 -19.04 -15.17
N GLY A 153 -6.62 -19.80 -14.95
CA GLY A 153 -7.30 -19.84 -13.65
C GLY A 153 -6.43 -20.35 -12.49
N LEU A 154 -5.48 -21.25 -12.76
CA LEU A 154 -4.54 -21.76 -11.76
C LEU A 154 -3.46 -20.72 -11.44
N GLY A 155 -2.89 -20.07 -12.46
CA GLY A 155 -1.93 -18.99 -12.29
C GLY A 155 -2.49 -17.78 -11.54
N VAL A 156 -3.78 -17.47 -11.76
CA VAL A 156 -4.51 -16.47 -10.97
C VAL A 156 -4.52 -16.83 -9.48
N ARG A 157 -4.76 -18.10 -9.12
CA ARG A 157 -4.73 -18.54 -7.71
C ARG A 157 -3.31 -18.58 -7.14
N ALA A 158 -2.33 -18.96 -7.94
CA ALA A 158 -0.96 -19.14 -7.48
C ALA A 158 -0.18 -17.81 -7.34
N ILE A 159 -0.52 -16.80 -8.14
CA ILE A 159 0.24 -15.54 -8.22
C ILE A 159 -0.54 -14.37 -7.64
N LEU A 160 -1.82 -14.22 -8.03
CA LEU A 160 -2.59 -13.02 -7.67
C LEU A 160 -3.14 -13.10 -6.25
N LEU A 161 -3.67 -14.25 -5.84
CA LEU A 161 -4.22 -14.42 -4.50
C LEU A 161 -3.16 -14.12 -3.42
N PRO A 162 -1.93 -14.68 -3.50
CA PRO A 162 -0.86 -14.36 -2.56
C PRO A 162 -0.38 -12.90 -2.63
N ALA A 163 -0.51 -12.24 -3.78
CA ALA A 163 -0.18 -10.82 -3.93
C ALA A 163 -1.29 -9.86 -3.42
N LEU A 164 -2.54 -10.33 -3.38
CA LEU A 164 -3.69 -9.48 -3.03
C LEU A 164 -3.69 -9.08 -1.55
N ALA A 165 -3.51 -10.04 -0.65
CA ALA A 165 -3.47 -9.79 0.79
C ALA A 165 -2.40 -8.75 1.20
N PRO A 166 -1.12 -8.87 0.84
CA PRO A 166 -0.11 -7.87 1.19
C PRO A 166 -0.37 -6.49 0.55
N ALA A 167 -0.90 -6.43 -0.67
CA ALA A 167 -1.24 -5.16 -1.32
C ALA A 167 -2.40 -4.44 -0.59
N LEU A 168 -3.44 -5.18 -0.19
CA LEU A 168 -4.55 -4.65 0.60
C LEU A 168 -4.08 -4.22 2.00
N ALA A 169 -3.23 -5.01 2.65
CA ALA A 169 -2.65 -4.65 3.93
C ALA A 169 -1.81 -3.37 3.83
N ALA A 170 -1.01 -3.22 2.78
CA ALA A 170 -0.24 -2.01 2.52
C ALA A 170 -1.14 -0.78 2.28
N ALA A 171 -2.25 -0.93 1.53
CA ALA A 171 -3.23 0.13 1.38
C ALA A 171 -3.84 0.54 2.74
N CYS A 172 -4.19 -0.44 3.58
CA CYS A 172 -4.68 -0.19 4.94
C CYS A 172 -3.64 0.52 5.80
N MET A 173 -2.36 0.14 5.72
CA MET A 173 -1.25 0.81 6.41
C MET A 173 -1.10 2.27 5.99
N LEU A 174 -1.18 2.55 4.68
CA LEU A 174 -1.10 3.92 4.15
C LEU A 174 -2.26 4.80 4.63
N VAL A 175 -3.48 4.23 4.67
CA VAL A 175 -4.63 4.91 5.25
C VAL A 175 -4.40 5.15 6.73
N ALA A 176 -3.97 4.14 7.49
CA ALA A 176 -3.68 4.21 8.92
C ALA A 176 -2.56 5.21 9.28
N ALA A 177 -1.64 5.49 8.36
CA ALA A 177 -0.54 6.43 8.53
C ALA A 177 -0.87 7.89 8.18
N ARG A 178 -2.14 8.24 7.85
CA ARG A 178 -2.49 9.64 7.55
C ARG A 178 -2.37 10.54 8.80
N PRO A 179 -2.08 11.84 8.63
CA PRO A 179 -1.98 12.78 9.75
C PRO A 179 -3.28 12.93 10.54
N ASP A 180 -3.18 13.03 11.87
CA ASP A 180 -4.27 13.48 12.73
C ASP A 180 -4.35 15.02 12.69
N ARG A 181 -5.52 15.54 12.30
CA ARG A 181 -5.76 16.98 12.13
C ARG A 181 -5.64 17.75 13.45
N ARG A 182 -5.93 17.11 14.60
CA ARG A 182 -5.96 17.79 15.91
C ARG A 182 -4.60 18.19 16.46
N ARG A 183 -3.51 17.60 15.98
CA ARG A 183 -2.15 17.83 16.54
C ARG A 183 -1.24 18.68 15.65
N SER A 184 -1.67 18.95 14.42
CA SER A 184 -0.88 19.70 13.43
C SER A 184 -1.24 21.20 13.39
N GLY A 185 -2.29 21.61 14.11
CA GLY A 185 -2.74 23.00 14.26
C GLY A 185 -2.57 23.51 15.69
N GLY A 186 -1.43 23.23 16.34
CA GLY A 186 -1.08 23.97 17.55
C GLY A 186 -0.99 25.46 17.20
N PRO A 187 -1.52 26.38 18.04
CA PRO A 187 -1.58 27.79 17.70
C PRO A 187 -0.17 28.30 17.44
N VAL A 188 0.05 28.82 16.23
CA VAL A 188 1.19 29.71 15.96
C VAL A 188 0.97 30.89 16.90
N ARG A 189 1.70 30.92 18.02
CA ARG A 189 1.77 32.12 18.87
C ARG A 189 2.28 33.25 17.96
N PRO A 190 1.52 34.33 17.72
CA PRO A 190 2.10 35.51 17.12
C PRO A 190 3.20 35.97 18.07
N ALA A 191 4.44 36.01 17.57
CA ALA A 191 5.49 36.76 18.24
C ALA A 191 5.03 38.22 18.25
N MET A 192 4.73 38.75 19.43
CA MET A 192 4.63 40.19 19.63
C MET A 192 6.04 40.70 19.91
N PRO A 193 6.63 41.56 19.05
CA PRO A 193 7.68 42.47 19.49
C PRO A 193 7.02 43.66 20.20
N GLY A 194 7.53 43.95 21.40
CA GLY A 194 7.27 45.20 22.11
C GLY A 194 8.09 46.37 21.59
#